data_AF-A0A847FRW1-F1
#
_entry.id   AF-A0A847FRW1-F1
#
_cell.length_a   1.000
_cell.length_b   1.000
_cell.length_c   1.000
_cell.angle_alpha   90.00
_cell.angle_beta   90.00
_cell.angle_gamma   90.00
#
_symmetry.space_group_name_H-M   'P 1'
#
loop_
_entity.id
_entity.type
_entity.pdbx_description
1 polymer ?
#
loop_
_entity_poly.entity_id
_entity_poly.type
_entity_poly.pdbx_seq_one_letter_code
_entity_poly.pdbx_strand_id
1 'polypeptide(L)'
;MNEHSAGPKQASFSRLQLVLYPLLVMGLFFAAGLGVALVVQRGFLSEGSVPYMLQAYTLNVLFFAGGTVLLALWPGKLTWAQLGIAPPRWQWWWLLLVAGITIVLLPLRGIIGVLVQQWLGGGLEGMQERLGLLLGSELSWTHFIVTLLGAGIFAPVAEELFFRGFFYTALRQRLDIPAAVAISSLVFAIGHIDALGVVTASFVIGIALALAYEYTRSLWVAIAIHALNNTLATILLYLLLVAQAYLQEQGVDPTLWTSPLPFPP
;
A
#
# COMPACT_ATOMS: atom_id res chain seq x y z
N MET A 1 -18.74 30.51 -36.54
CA MET A 1 -17.56 29.64 -36.51
C MET A 1 -16.92 29.81 -35.15
N ASN A 2 -17.20 28.90 -34.21
CA ASN A 2 -16.56 28.90 -32.90
C ASN A 2 -15.44 27.87 -32.94
N GLU A 3 -14.20 28.35 -33.06
CA GLU A 3 -13.01 27.56 -32.80
C GLU A 3 -13.01 27.23 -31.30
N HIS A 4 -13.55 26.06 -30.94
CA HIS A 4 -13.22 25.45 -29.66
C HIS A 4 -11.72 25.18 -29.66
N SER A 5 -11.03 25.89 -28.78
CA SER A 5 -9.61 25.73 -28.48
C SER A 5 -9.32 24.26 -28.17
N ALA A 6 -8.85 23.54 -29.18
CA ALA A 6 -8.26 22.23 -28.98
C ALA A 6 -6.99 22.46 -28.16
N GLY A 7 -7.07 22.25 -26.84
CA GLY A 7 -5.88 22.12 -26.01
C GLY A 7 -4.93 21.09 -26.64
N PRO A 8 -3.61 21.20 -26.39
CA PRO A 8 -2.63 20.34 -27.04
C PRO A 8 -3.04 18.87 -26.90
N LYS A 9 -3.11 18.14 -28.02
CA LYS A 9 -3.36 16.69 -28.04
C LYS A 9 -2.32 16.01 -27.16
N GLN A 10 -2.73 15.63 -25.95
CA GLN A 10 -1.83 14.99 -24.99
C GLN A 10 -1.43 13.61 -25.49
N ALA A 11 -0.17 13.25 -25.26
CA ALA A 11 0.39 12.00 -25.74
C ALA A 11 -0.21 10.82 -24.97
N SER A 12 -0.96 9.95 -25.65
CA SER A 12 -1.43 8.69 -25.08
C SER A 12 -0.25 7.77 -24.78
N PHE A 13 -0.23 7.11 -23.62
CA PHE A 13 0.81 6.11 -23.29
C PHE A 13 0.78 4.98 -24.30
N SER A 14 1.88 4.47 -24.86
CA SER A 14 1.86 3.30 -25.78
C SER A 14 1.58 1.97 -25.05
N ARG A 15 1.18 0.89 -25.75
CA ARG A 15 0.94 -0.42 -25.09
C ARG A 15 2.21 -0.93 -24.42
N LEU A 16 3.35 -0.70 -25.07
CA LEU A 16 4.66 -1.01 -24.53
C LEU A 16 4.95 -0.22 -23.25
N GLN A 17 4.61 1.07 -23.21
CA GLN A 17 4.78 1.89 -22.00
C GLN A 17 3.92 1.42 -20.82
N LEU A 18 2.69 0.95 -21.08
CA LEU A 18 1.84 0.37 -20.04
C LEU A 18 2.44 -0.89 -19.41
N VAL A 19 3.37 -1.57 -20.08
CA VAL A 19 4.07 -2.75 -19.55
C VAL A 19 5.43 -2.34 -18.96
N LEU A 20 6.22 -1.56 -19.69
CA LEU A 20 7.59 -1.23 -19.30
C LEU A 20 7.67 -0.29 -18.11
N TYR A 21 6.76 0.68 -17.97
CA TYR A 21 6.83 1.65 -16.87
C TYR A 21 6.58 1.03 -15.50
N PRO A 22 5.53 0.20 -15.26
CA PRO A 22 5.40 -0.49 -13.98
C PRO A 22 6.55 -1.47 -13.74
N LEU A 23 7.00 -2.22 -14.75
CA LEU A 23 8.15 -3.11 -14.61
C LEU A 23 9.44 -2.37 -14.23
N LEU A 24 9.68 -1.19 -14.83
CA LEU A 24 10.83 -0.36 -14.51
C LEU A 24 10.76 0.15 -13.07
N VAL A 25 9.65 0.76 -12.67
CA VAL A 25 9.51 1.34 -11.33
C VAL A 25 9.56 0.25 -10.25
N MET A 26 8.80 -0.83 -10.42
CA MET A 26 8.81 -1.96 -9.48
C MET A 26 10.16 -2.68 -9.48
N GLY A 27 10.74 -2.92 -10.65
CA GLY A 27 12.03 -3.59 -10.78
C GLY A 27 13.15 -2.80 -10.08
N LEU A 28 13.17 -1.48 -10.24
CA LEU A 28 14.12 -0.62 -9.53
C LEU A 28 13.85 -0.58 -8.02
N PHE A 29 12.59 -0.54 -7.60
CA PHE A 29 12.20 -0.60 -6.19
C PHE A 29 12.69 -1.90 -5.53
N PHE A 30 12.44 -3.06 -6.15
CA PHE A 30 12.91 -4.35 -5.65
C PHE A 30 14.44 -4.47 -5.71
N ALA A 31 15.09 -3.99 -6.78
CA ALA A 31 16.54 -3.98 -6.86
C ALA A 31 17.18 -3.13 -5.76
N ALA A 32 16.59 -1.98 -5.43
CA ALA A 32 17.03 -1.17 -4.30
C ALA A 32 16.84 -1.91 -2.97
N GLY A 33 15.71 -2.60 -2.78
CA GLY A 33 15.46 -3.46 -1.63
C GLY A 33 16.52 -4.57 -1.47
N LEU A 34 16.92 -5.23 -2.57
CA LEU A 34 18.03 -6.19 -2.56
C LEU A 34 19.36 -5.53 -2.19
N GLY A 35 19.61 -4.31 -2.68
CA GLY A 35 20.78 -3.52 -2.29
C GLY A 35 20.81 -3.25 -0.78
N VAL A 36 19.67 -2.89 -0.19
CA VAL A 36 19.52 -2.70 1.26
C VAL A 36 19.76 -4.00 2.01
N ALA A 37 19.21 -5.13 1.53
CA ALA A 37 19.45 -6.44 2.14
C ALA A 37 20.95 -6.78 2.19
N LEU A 38 21.73 -6.43 1.16
CA LEU A 38 23.19 -6.59 1.17
C LEU A 38 23.89 -5.68 2.19
N VAL A 39 23.42 -4.43 2.35
CA VAL A 39 23.94 -3.49 3.36
C VAL A 39 23.68 -4.02 4.77
N VAL A 40 22.49 -4.59 5.00
CA VAL A 40 22.10 -5.24 6.25
C VAL A 40 22.97 -6.47 6.50
N GLN A 41 23.12 -7.36 5.51
CA GLN A 41 23.94 -8.57 5.62
C GLN A 41 25.41 -8.25 5.96
N ARG A 42 25.92 -7.11 5.51
CA ARG A 42 27.28 -6.64 5.81
C ARG A 42 27.40 -5.95 7.18
N GLY A 43 26.32 -5.85 7.94
CA GLY A 43 26.30 -5.28 9.29
C GLY A 43 26.32 -3.75 9.33
N PHE A 44 26.09 -3.06 8.20
CA PHE A 44 26.04 -1.60 8.15
C PHE A 44 24.68 -1.03 8.55
N LEU A 45 23.64 -1.86 8.56
CA LEU A 45 22.27 -1.48 8.89
C LEU A 45 21.58 -2.66 9.59
N SER A 46 20.87 -2.39 10.68
CA SER A 46 20.15 -3.45 11.42
C SER A 46 18.70 -3.51 10.98
N GLU A 47 18.18 -4.72 10.73
CA GLU A 47 16.74 -4.92 10.47
C GLU A 47 15.89 -4.42 11.65
N GLY A 48 14.74 -3.83 11.35
CA GLY A 48 13.85 -3.24 12.35
C GLY A 48 14.39 -1.98 13.06
N SER A 49 15.59 -1.50 12.71
CA SER A 49 16.10 -0.22 13.23
C SER A 49 15.38 0.97 12.59
N VAL A 50 15.35 2.12 13.30
CA VAL A 50 14.74 3.35 12.77
C VAL A 50 15.37 3.78 11.42
N PRO A 51 16.71 3.77 11.22
CA PRO A 51 17.29 4.06 9.91
C PRO A 51 16.83 3.08 8.82
N TYR A 52 16.66 1.80 9.15
CA TYR A 52 16.15 0.78 8.22
C TYR A 52 14.71 1.08 7.77
N MET A 53 13.86 1.53 8.69
CA MET A 53 12.48 1.91 8.37
C MET A 53 12.41 3.20 7.55
N LEU A 54 13.18 4.22 7.95
CA LEU A 54 13.23 5.50 7.24
C LEU A 54 13.70 5.35 5.80
N GLN A 55 14.73 4.53 5.57
CA GLN A 55 15.19 4.27 4.20
C GLN A 55 14.11 3.54 3.39
N ALA A 56 13.37 2.60 3.99
CA ALA A 56 12.33 1.85 3.27
C ALA A 56 11.21 2.77 2.78
N TYR A 57 10.73 3.68 3.64
CA TYR A 57 9.73 4.67 3.26
C TYR A 57 10.27 5.70 2.27
N THR A 58 11.56 6.05 2.39
CA THR A 58 12.22 6.95 1.43
C THR A 58 12.27 6.33 0.04
N LEU A 59 12.66 5.04 -0.07
CA LEU A 59 12.67 4.32 -1.34
C LEU A 59 11.25 4.20 -1.91
N ASN A 60 10.26 3.87 -1.08
CA ASN A 60 8.85 3.82 -1.50
C ASN A 60 8.41 5.15 -2.14
N VAL A 61 8.59 6.28 -1.46
CA VAL A 61 8.24 7.60 -1.99
C VAL A 61 9.03 7.93 -3.25
N LEU A 62 10.35 7.69 -3.24
CA LEU A 62 11.24 7.98 -4.36
C LEU A 62 10.84 7.22 -5.63
N PHE A 63 10.52 5.94 -5.53
CA PHE A 63 10.17 5.14 -6.71
C PHE A 63 8.73 5.38 -7.17
N PHE A 64 7.74 5.40 -6.27
CA PHE A 64 6.34 5.53 -6.67
C PHE A 64 5.96 6.97 -7.02
N ALA A 65 6.20 7.93 -6.12
CA ALA A 65 5.92 9.33 -6.42
C ALA A 65 6.92 9.88 -7.45
N GLY A 66 8.21 9.59 -7.30
CA GLY A 66 9.22 10.03 -8.27
C GLY A 66 9.03 9.40 -9.65
N GLY A 67 8.69 8.10 -9.73
CA GLY A 67 8.35 7.44 -10.99
C GLY A 67 7.13 8.06 -11.68
N THR A 68 6.10 8.42 -10.92
CA THR A 68 4.93 9.16 -11.42
C THR A 68 5.33 10.51 -12.01
N VAL A 69 6.16 11.27 -11.27
CA VAL A 69 6.65 12.56 -11.74
C VAL A 69 7.47 12.40 -13.02
N LEU A 70 8.46 11.52 -13.04
CA LEU A 70 9.40 11.38 -14.15
C LEU A 70 8.79 10.78 -15.41
N LEU A 71 7.88 9.82 -15.28
CA LEU A 71 7.34 9.05 -16.42
C LEU A 71 6.02 9.60 -16.96
N ALA A 72 5.26 10.35 -16.15
CA ALA A 72 3.93 10.84 -16.51
C ALA A 72 3.81 12.37 -16.49
N LEU A 73 4.22 13.03 -15.40
CA LEU A 73 4.00 14.48 -15.24
C LEU A 73 5.05 15.33 -15.96
N TRP A 74 6.33 15.06 -15.74
CA TRP A 74 7.46 15.79 -16.33
C TRP A 74 7.45 15.76 -17.86
N PRO A 75 7.16 14.62 -18.53
CA PRO A 75 7.05 14.59 -19.98
C PRO A 75 5.72 15.17 -20.50
N GLY A 76 4.85 15.68 -19.62
CA GLY A 76 3.55 16.26 -19.98
C GLY A 76 2.51 15.26 -20.48
N LYS A 77 2.66 13.97 -20.17
CA LYS A 77 1.70 12.93 -20.57
C LYS A 77 0.43 12.94 -19.72
N LEU A 78 0.56 13.32 -18.45
CA LEU A 78 -0.56 13.57 -17.54
C LEU A 78 -0.37 14.93 -16.87
N THR A 79 -1.48 15.47 -16.38
CA THR A 79 -1.52 16.67 -15.53
C THR A 79 -1.97 16.29 -14.13
N TRP A 80 -1.64 17.11 -13.13
CA TRP A 80 -2.10 16.93 -11.75
C TRP A 80 -3.63 16.75 -11.66
N ALA A 81 -4.38 17.52 -12.43
CA ALA A 81 -5.83 17.42 -12.49
C ALA A 81 -6.30 16.04 -13.01
N GLN A 82 -5.61 15.47 -14.00
CA GLN A 82 -5.91 14.13 -14.52
C GLN A 82 -5.52 13.01 -13.56
N LEU A 83 -4.51 13.22 -12.72
CA LEU A 83 -4.25 12.30 -11.60
C LEU A 83 -5.40 12.32 -10.59
N GLY A 84 -6.31 13.30 -10.64
CA GLY A 84 -7.34 13.53 -9.63
C GLY A 84 -6.87 14.43 -8.48
N ILE A 85 -5.73 15.11 -8.67
CA ILE A 85 -5.22 16.18 -7.80
C ILE A 85 -5.70 17.51 -8.42
N ALA A 86 -6.97 17.81 -8.18
CA ALA A 86 -7.63 19.07 -8.53
C ALA A 86 -8.30 19.61 -7.27
N PRO A 87 -8.62 20.93 -7.19
CA PRO A 87 -9.41 21.45 -6.08
C PRO A 87 -10.67 20.60 -5.93
N PRO A 88 -10.85 19.92 -4.78
CA PRO A 88 -11.89 18.93 -4.65
C PRO A 88 -13.24 19.64 -4.77
N ARG A 89 -14.08 19.18 -5.70
CA ARG A 89 -15.53 19.42 -5.63
C ARG A 89 -16.08 18.53 -4.52
N TRP A 90 -15.66 18.81 -3.29
CA TRP A 90 -15.87 17.94 -2.14
C TRP A 90 -17.35 17.66 -1.96
N GLN A 91 -17.69 16.39 -1.82
CA GLN A 91 -19.04 15.97 -1.51
C GLN A 91 -19.00 15.31 -0.14
N TRP A 92 -19.86 15.74 0.77
CA TRP A 92 -19.84 15.27 2.16
C TRP A 92 -19.97 13.75 2.27
N TRP A 93 -20.69 13.09 1.34
CA TRP A 93 -20.85 11.64 1.33
C TRP A 93 -19.55 10.89 0.96
N TRP A 94 -18.52 11.56 0.44
CA TRP A 94 -17.20 10.97 0.26
C TRP A 94 -16.59 10.56 1.60
N LEU A 95 -16.91 11.27 2.69
CA LEU A 95 -16.52 10.88 4.04
C LEU A 95 -17.19 9.56 4.45
N LEU A 96 -18.47 9.39 4.13
CA LEU A 96 -19.18 8.14 4.39
C LEU A 96 -18.62 6.99 3.55
N LEU A 97 -18.25 7.25 2.29
CA LEU A 97 -17.58 6.28 1.44
C LEU A 97 -16.22 5.87 2.03
N VAL A 98 -15.39 6.85 2.44
CA VAL A 98 -14.09 6.59 3.06
C VAL A 98 -14.25 5.76 4.33
N ALA A 99 -15.16 6.17 5.22
CA ALA A 99 -15.43 5.47 6.47
C ALA A 99 -15.98 4.06 6.22
N GLY A 100 -16.99 3.92 5.38
CA GLY A 100 -17.64 2.65 5.08
C GLY A 100 -16.69 1.65 4.44
N ILE A 101 -15.92 2.05 3.43
CA ILE A 101 -14.91 1.17 2.81
C ILE A 101 -13.84 0.79 3.84
N THR A 102 -13.36 1.73 4.66
CA THR A 102 -12.34 1.43 5.67
C THR A 102 -12.85 0.43 6.71
N ILE A 103 -14.07 0.60 7.22
CA ILE A 103 -14.70 -0.31 8.19
C ILE A 103 -14.82 -1.72 7.65
N VAL A 104 -15.08 -1.89 6.35
CA VAL A 104 -15.15 -3.20 5.70
C VAL A 104 -13.77 -3.79 5.45
N LEU A 105 -12.84 -3.01 4.89
CA LEU A 105 -11.51 -3.49 4.51
C LEU A 105 -10.64 -3.87 5.72
N LEU A 106 -10.78 -3.18 6.85
CA LEU A 106 -9.95 -3.39 8.04
C LEU A 106 -10.09 -4.79 8.67
N PRO A 107 -11.29 -5.35 8.91
CA PRO A 107 -11.43 -6.74 9.34
C PRO A 107 -11.18 -7.71 8.18
N LEU A 108 -11.60 -7.38 6.95
CA LEU A 108 -11.46 -8.26 5.79
C LEU A 108 -10.00 -8.61 5.50
N ARG A 109 -9.10 -7.63 5.53
CA ARG A 109 -7.66 -7.88 5.34
C ARG A 109 -7.08 -8.82 6.41
N GLY A 110 -7.55 -8.71 7.66
CA GLY A 110 -7.12 -9.55 8.77
C GLY A 110 -7.59 -10.98 8.60
N ILE A 111 -8.86 -11.16 8.23
CA ILE A 111 -9.46 -12.46 7.91
C ILE A 111 -8.72 -13.12 6.74
N ILE A 112 -8.50 -12.39 5.65
CA ILE A 112 -7.74 -12.91 4.49
C ILE A 112 -6.33 -13.32 4.91
N GLY A 113 -5.64 -12.49 5.69
CA GLY A 113 -4.29 -12.78 6.18
C GLY A 113 -4.25 -14.10 6.96
N VAL A 114 -5.15 -14.27 7.93
CA VAL A 114 -5.24 -15.50 8.74
C VAL A 114 -5.58 -16.72 7.89
N LEU A 115 -6.58 -16.63 7.01
CA LEU A 115 -7.00 -17.75 6.17
C LEU A 115 -5.90 -18.21 5.23
N VAL A 116 -5.21 -17.28 4.56
CA VAL A 116 -4.11 -17.61 3.66
C VAL A 116 -2.94 -18.22 4.44
N GLN A 117 -2.62 -17.66 5.60
CA GLN A 117 -1.53 -18.17 6.44
C GLN A 117 -1.81 -19.59 6.93
N GLN A 118 -3.03 -19.86 7.44
CA GLN A 118 -3.48 -21.19 7.81
C GLN A 118 -3.42 -22.19 6.65
N TRP A 119 -3.84 -21.77 5.45
CA TRP A 119 -3.82 -22.63 4.26
C TRP A 119 -2.39 -23.00 3.82
N LEU A 120 -1.42 -22.11 4.05
CA LEU A 120 -0.02 -22.35 3.75
C LEU A 120 0.73 -23.14 4.84
N GLY A 121 0.04 -23.49 5.95
CA GLY A 121 0.65 -24.18 7.09
C GLY A 121 1.59 -23.29 7.92
N GLY A 122 1.67 -21.98 7.63
CA GLY A 122 2.31 -21.02 8.50
C GLY A 122 1.34 -20.66 9.62
N GLY A 123 1.73 -20.84 10.88
CA GLY A 123 0.95 -20.27 12.00
C GLY A 123 1.03 -18.74 12.00
N LEU A 124 0.65 -18.10 13.11
CA LEU A 124 0.79 -16.65 13.30
C LEU A 124 2.26 -16.15 13.31
N GLU A 125 3.23 -17.06 13.26
CA GLU A 125 4.68 -16.78 13.26
C GLU A 125 5.10 -15.87 12.10
N GLY A 126 4.65 -16.14 10.87
CA GLY A 126 4.98 -15.27 9.73
C GLY A 126 4.34 -13.87 9.82
N MET A 127 3.25 -13.73 10.59
CA MET A 127 2.74 -12.40 10.93
C MET A 127 3.69 -11.74 11.94
N GLN A 128 4.09 -12.44 13.00
CA GLN A 128 5.02 -11.94 14.02
C GLN A 128 6.38 -11.50 13.45
N GLU A 129 6.95 -12.23 12.50
CA GLU A 129 8.20 -11.83 11.81
C GLU A 129 8.04 -10.48 11.10
N ARG A 130 6.93 -10.29 10.37
CA ARG A 130 6.60 -9.03 9.73
C ARG A 130 6.43 -7.89 10.75
N LEU A 131 5.92 -8.20 11.94
CA LEU A 131 5.82 -7.23 13.03
C LEU A 131 7.20 -6.81 13.53
N GLY A 132 8.13 -7.75 13.71
CA GLY A 132 9.51 -7.44 14.09
C GLY A 132 10.19 -6.46 13.12
N LEU A 133 9.96 -6.64 11.81
CA LEU A 133 10.51 -5.74 10.78
C LEU A 133 9.90 -4.33 10.82
N LEU A 134 8.60 -4.20 11.11
CA LEU A 134 7.88 -2.93 11.11
C LEU A 134 7.99 -2.16 12.42
N LEU A 135 8.29 -2.84 13.52
CA LEU A 135 8.16 -2.27 14.87
C LEU A 135 9.48 -2.32 15.65
N GLY A 136 10.48 -3.03 15.13
CA GLY A 136 11.72 -3.31 15.85
C GLY A 136 11.56 -4.40 16.92
N SER A 137 12.67 -4.77 17.55
CA SER A 137 12.69 -5.74 18.65
C SER A 137 12.19 -5.17 19.98
N GLU A 138 12.03 -3.84 20.09
CA GLU A 138 11.57 -3.16 21.29
C GLU A 138 10.42 -2.21 20.97
N LEU A 139 9.35 -2.23 21.77
CA LEU A 139 8.22 -1.31 21.64
C LEU A 139 8.66 0.11 22.05
N SER A 140 8.97 0.95 21.05
CA SER A 140 9.36 2.34 21.24
C SER A 140 8.39 3.30 20.58
N TRP A 141 8.16 4.46 21.23
CA TRP A 141 7.43 5.58 20.64
C TRP A 141 8.05 6.06 19.33
N THR A 142 9.38 5.94 19.18
CA THR A 142 10.06 6.32 17.95
C THR A 142 9.64 5.41 16.80
N HIS A 143 9.71 4.09 16.98
CA HIS A 143 9.23 3.12 15.99
C HIS A 143 7.76 3.34 15.67
N PHE A 144 6.92 3.56 16.69
CA PHE A 144 5.50 3.85 16.49
C PHE A 144 5.27 5.06 15.58
N ILE A 145 5.89 6.20 15.89
CA ILE A 145 5.72 7.43 15.13
C ILE A 145 6.26 7.26 13.70
N VAL A 146 7.41 6.62 13.53
CA VAL A 146 8.00 6.38 12.21
C VAL A 146 7.11 5.48 11.36
N THR A 147 6.57 4.40 11.92
CA THR A 147 5.62 3.50 11.21
C THR A 147 4.30 4.21 10.90
N LEU A 148 3.76 4.95 11.87
CA LEU A 148 2.50 5.67 11.72
C LEU A 148 2.57 6.71 10.59
N LEU A 149 3.65 7.49 10.53
CA LEU A 149 3.85 8.48 9.47
C LEU A 149 4.24 7.82 8.15
N GLY A 150 5.18 6.87 8.19
CA GLY A 150 5.71 6.19 7.01
C GLY A 150 4.68 5.29 6.34
N ALA A 151 4.28 4.21 7.00
CA ALA A 151 3.31 3.24 6.48
C ALA A 151 1.87 3.77 6.51
N GLY A 152 1.51 4.59 7.51
CA GLY A 152 0.15 5.10 7.64
C GLY A 152 -0.18 6.26 6.70
N ILE A 153 0.81 7.06 6.27
CA ILE A 153 0.55 8.30 5.51
C ILE A 153 1.41 8.39 4.24
N PHE A 154 2.74 8.46 4.38
CA PHE A 154 3.63 8.79 3.26
C PHE A 154 3.64 7.72 2.16
N ALA A 155 3.73 6.43 2.54
CA ALA A 155 3.69 5.33 1.59
C ALA A 155 2.33 5.27 0.85
N PRO A 156 1.16 5.28 1.53
CA PRO A 156 -0.14 5.36 0.85
C PRO A 156 -0.24 6.51 -0.14
N VAL A 157 0.24 7.71 0.19
CA VAL A 157 0.22 8.86 -0.73
C VAL A 157 1.05 8.58 -1.99
N ALA A 158 2.28 8.10 -1.83
CA ALA A 158 3.17 7.81 -2.96
C ALA A 158 2.65 6.66 -3.82
N GLU A 159 2.14 5.61 -3.18
CA GLU A 159 1.54 4.47 -3.86
C GLU A 159 0.30 4.88 -4.64
N GLU A 160 -0.64 5.62 -4.05
CA GLU A 160 -1.83 6.06 -4.78
C GLU A 160 -1.50 6.96 -5.96
N LEU A 161 -0.52 7.87 -5.82
CA LEU A 161 0.02 8.66 -6.93
C LEU A 161 0.42 7.78 -8.12
N PHE A 162 1.15 6.69 -7.84
CA PHE A 162 1.62 5.76 -8.86
C PHE A 162 0.53 4.85 -9.39
N PHE A 163 -0.12 4.08 -8.53
CA PHE A 163 -1.04 3.03 -8.96
C PHE A 163 -2.35 3.59 -9.48
N ARG A 164 -2.93 4.62 -8.84
CA ARG A 164 -4.26 5.16 -9.22
C ARG A 164 -4.11 6.38 -10.10
N GLY A 165 -3.34 7.36 -9.63
CA GLY A 165 -3.11 8.60 -10.34
C GLY A 165 -2.53 8.33 -11.73
N PHE A 166 -1.42 7.59 -11.79
CA PHE A 166 -0.72 7.33 -13.04
C PHE A 166 -1.13 6.02 -13.73
N PHE A 167 -0.87 4.87 -13.13
CA PHE A 167 -0.91 3.58 -13.82
C PHE A 167 -2.34 3.19 -14.22
N TYR A 168 -3.29 3.25 -13.29
CA TYR A 168 -4.71 3.01 -13.56
C TYR A 168 -5.27 3.99 -14.60
N THR A 169 -4.99 5.29 -14.47
CA THR A 169 -5.39 6.30 -15.45
C THR A 169 -4.84 6.00 -16.84
N ALA A 170 -3.58 5.57 -16.94
CA ALA A 170 -2.97 5.17 -18.20
C ALA A 170 -3.61 3.90 -18.79
N LEU A 171 -3.94 2.90 -17.96
CA LEU A 171 -4.68 1.70 -18.39
C LEU A 171 -6.07 2.05 -18.92
N ARG A 172 -6.78 2.96 -18.24
CA ARG A 172 -8.13 3.41 -18.64
C ARG A 172 -8.20 4.15 -19.97
N GLN A 173 -7.07 4.63 -20.50
CA GLN A 173 -7.02 5.15 -21.87
C GLN A 173 -7.21 4.05 -22.94
N ARG A 174 -7.11 2.77 -22.57
CA ARG A 174 -7.11 1.64 -23.51
C ARG A 174 -7.98 0.46 -23.11
N LEU A 175 -8.18 0.25 -21.82
CA LEU A 175 -8.90 -0.88 -21.26
C LEU A 175 -10.20 -0.40 -20.63
N ASP A 176 -11.18 -1.29 -20.58
CA ASP A 176 -12.39 -1.08 -19.83
C ASP A 176 -12.13 -1.08 -18.31
N ILE A 177 -13.16 -0.76 -17.53
CA ILE A 177 -13.05 -0.63 -16.07
C ILE A 177 -12.61 -1.94 -15.42
N PRO A 178 -13.23 -3.12 -15.70
CA PRO A 178 -12.84 -4.36 -15.04
C PRO A 178 -11.39 -4.74 -15.29
N ALA A 179 -10.90 -4.66 -16.54
CA ALA A 179 -9.52 -5.02 -16.85
C ALA A 179 -8.52 -4.05 -16.22
N ALA A 180 -8.78 -2.73 -16.27
CA ALA A 180 -7.92 -1.74 -15.64
C ALA A 180 -7.85 -1.90 -14.11
N VAL A 181 -9.00 -2.17 -13.47
CA VAL A 181 -9.08 -2.44 -12.02
C VAL A 181 -8.28 -3.69 -11.67
N ALA A 182 -8.50 -4.79 -12.38
CA ALA A 182 -7.82 -6.06 -12.10
C ALA A 182 -6.30 -5.94 -12.27
N ILE A 183 -5.83 -5.37 -13.38
CA ILE A 183 -4.39 -5.24 -13.67
C ILE A 183 -3.72 -4.28 -12.68
N SER A 184 -4.31 -3.12 -12.42
CA SER A 184 -3.75 -2.15 -11.47
C SER A 184 -3.67 -2.73 -10.05
N SER A 185 -4.70 -3.46 -9.63
CA SER A 185 -4.76 -4.08 -8.30
C SER A 185 -3.78 -5.23 -8.16
N LEU A 186 -3.58 -6.01 -9.22
CA LEU A 186 -2.59 -7.09 -9.24
C LEU A 186 -1.16 -6.54 -9.14
N VAL A 187 -0.86 -5.50 -9.91
CA VAL A 187 0.44 -4.83 -9.89
C VAL A 187 0.72 -4.19 -8.51
N PHE A 188 -0.30 -3.60 -7.88
CA PHE A 188 -0.23 -3.11 -6.49
C PHE A 188 0.04 -4.25 -5.49
N ALA A 189 -0.66 -5.38 -5.62
CA ALA A 189 -0.50 -6.54 -4.77
C ALA A 189 0.89 -7.17 -4.86
N ILE A 190 1.48 -7.24 -6.06
CA ILE A 190 2.86 -7.74 -6.26
C ILE A 190 3.88 -6.85 -5.55
N GLY A 191 3.62 -5.54 -5.41
CA GLY A 191 4.45 -4.64 -4.60
C GLY A 191 4.55 -5.05 -3.11
N HIS A 192 3.64 -5.92 -2.64
CA HIS A 192 3.54 -6.40 -1.26
C HIS A 192 3.92 -7.88 -1.13
N ILE A 193 4.88 -8.36 -1.92
CA ILE A 193 5.30 -9.77 -1.97
C ILE A 193 6.02 -10.28 -0.71
N ASP A 194 6.01 -9.53 0.38
CA ASP A 194 6.65 -9.91 1.62
C ASP A 194 5.87 -10.97 2.42
N ALA A 195 4.57 -11.15 2.15
CA ALA A 195 3.81 -12.31 2.61
C ALA A 195 2.62 -12.59 1.70
N LEU A 196 2.36 -13.85 1.34
CA LEU A 196 1.26 -14.19 0.41
C LEU A 196 -0.12 -13.78 0.93
N GLY A 197 -0.35 -13.86 2.25
CA GLY A 197 -1.57 -13.35 2.88
C GLY A 197 -1.76 -11.84 2.68
N VAL A 198 -0.66 -11.09 2.69
CA VAL A 198 -0.68 -9.65 2.43
C VAL A 198 -0.81 -9.34 0.96
N VAL A 199 -0.16 -10.08 0.05
CA VAL A 199 -0.41 -9.95 -1.40
C VAL A 199 -1.91 -10.10 -1.69
N THR A 200 -2.53 -11.14 -1.12
CA THR A 200 -3.96 -11.43 -1.34
C THR A 200 -4.86 -10.32 -0.78
N ALA A 201 -4.57 -9.86 0.45
CA ALA A 201 -5.30 -8.75 1.05
C ALA A 201 -5.11 -7.42 0.27
N SER A 202 -3.87 -7.14 -0.15
CA SER A 202 -3.51 -5.97 -0.96
C SER A 202 -4.18 -5.99 -2.32
N PHE A 203 -4.43 -7.15 -2.93
CA PHE A 203 -5.21 -7.24 -4.16
C PHE A 203 -6.66 -6.77 -3.95
N VAL A 204 -7.31 -7.21 -2.86
CA VAL A 204 -8.69 -6.83 -2.53
C VAL A 204 -8.81 -5.35 -2.17
N ILE A 205 -7.88 -4.84 -1.35
CA ILE A 205 -7.77 -3.40 -1.07
C ILE A 205 -7.50 -2.64 -2.37
N GLY A 206 -6.65 -3.22 -3.23
CA GLY A 206 -6.32 -2.79 -4.57
C GLY A 206 -7.55 -2.41 -5.39
N ILE A 207 -8.49 -3.37 -5.47
CA ILE A 207 -9.75 -3.26 -6.19
C ILE A 207 -10.61 -2.15 -5.60
N ALA A 208 -10.78 -2.13 -4.27
CA ALA A 208 -11.61 -1.13 -3.60
C ALA A 208 -11.12 0.29 -3.85
N LEU A 209 -9.80 0.51 -3.78
CA LEU A 209 -9.18 1.81 -4.04
C LEU A 209 -9.32 2.22 -5.52
N ALA A 210 -9.12 1.30 -6.46
CA ALA A 210 -9.28 1.57 -7.89
C ALA A 210 -10.73 1.92 -8.24
N LEU A 211 -11.72 1.24 -7.67
CA LEU A 211 -13.14 1.55 -7.85
C LEU A 211 -13.54 2.88 -7.22
N ALA A 212 -13.05 3.16 -6.00
CA ALA A 212 -13.28 4.45 -5.34
C ALA A 212 -12.71 5.60 -6.18
N TYR A 213 -11.52 5.43 -6.74
CA TYR A 213 -10.90 6.39 -7.65
C TYR A 213 -11.68 6.54 -8.96
N GLU A 214 -12.09 5.45 -9.61
CA GLU A 214 -12.85 5.50 -10.88
C GLU A 214 -14.20 6.22 -10.72
N TYR A 215 -14.87 6.01 -9.59
CA TYR A 215 -16.16 6.62 -9.30
C TYR A 215 -16.04 8.10 -8.92
N THR A 216 -15.08 8.45 -8.08
CA THR A 216 -14.94 9.82 -7.56
C THR A 216 -14.09 10.73 -8.45
N ARG A 217 -13.23 10.14 -9.29
CA ARG A 217 -12.18 10.83 -10.06
C ARG A 217 -11.28 11.70 -9.19
N SER A 218 -11.16 11.36 -7.90
CA SER A 218 -10.40 12.09 -6.91
C SER A 218 -9.36 11.19 -6.27
N LEU A 219 -8.09 11.57 -6.40
CA LEU A 219 -7.02 10.81 -5.77
C LEU A 219 -7.07 10.89 -4.25
N TRP A 220 -7.57 12.01 -3.72
CA TRP A 220 -7.73 12.25 -2.29
C TRP A 220 -8.64 11.22 -1.62
N VAL A 221 -9.65 10.70 -2.31
CA VAL A 221 -10.54 9.67 -1.77
C VAL A 221 -9.80 8.34 -1.62
N ALA A 222 -9.06 7.92 -2.64
CA ALA A 222 -8.25 6.70 -2.58
C ALA A 222 -7.15 6.83 -1.52
N ILE A 223 -6.44 7.96 -1.48
CA ILE A 223 -5.44 8.27 -0.45
C ILE A 223 -6.06 8.20 0.94
N ALA A 224 -7.22 8.82 1.16
CA ALA A 224 -7.86 8.84 2.47
C ALA A 224 -8.27 7.43 2.93
N ILE A 225 -8.88 6.61 2.07
CA ILE A 225 -9.20 5.21 2.39
C ILE A 225 -7.92 4.45 2.74
N HIS A 226 -6.90 4.56 1.89
CA HIS A 226 -5.69 3.77 2.01
C HIS A 226 -4.88 4.16 3.27
N ALA A 227 -4.70 5.45 3.50
CA ALA A 227 -4.01 5.99 4.66
C ALA A 227 -4.77 5.73 5.97
N LEU A 228 -6.10 5.90 5.98
CA LEU A 228 -6.90 5.61 7.17
C LEU A 228 -6.87 4.11 7.49
N ASN A 229 -6.95 3.23 6.49
CA ASN A 229 -6.85 1.80 6.69
C ASN A 229 -5.48 1.42 7.29
N ASN A 230 -4.36 1.92 6.73
CA ASN A 230 -3.01 1.64 7.23
C ASN A 230 -2.73 2.28 8.61
N THR A 231 -3.32 3.44 8.88
CA THR A 231 -3.20 4.11 10.18
C THR A 231 -3.91 3.30 11.26
N LEU A 232 -5.19 2.97 11.06
CA LEU A 232 -5.98 2.18 12.02
C LEU A 232 -5.38 0.79 12.21
N ALA A 233 -4.93 0.18 11.12
CA ALA A 233 -4.17 -1.05 11.13
C ALA A 233 -2.95 -1.01 12.05
N THR A 234 -2.12 0.02 11.88
CA THR A 234 -0.90 0.21 12.67
C THR A 234 -1.25 0.40 14.14
N ILE A 235 -2.24 1.25 14.44
CA ILE A 235 -2.70 1.49 15.81
C ILE A 235 -3.20 0.20 16.46
N LEU A 236 -4.11 -0.53 15.81
CA LEU A 236 -4.66 -1.78 16.34
C LEU A 236 -3.56 -2.81 16.60
N LEU A 237 -2.57 -2.87 15.71
CA LEU A 237 -1.46 -3.79 15.83
C LEU A 237 -0.55 -3.45 17.01
N TYR A 238 -0.21 -2.18 17.20
CA TYR A 238 0.55 -1.73 18.37
C TYR A 238 -0.23 -1.98 19.67
N LEU A 239 -1.55 -1.72 19.69
CA LEU A 239 -2.38 -2.00 20.85
C LEU A 239 -2.40 -3.49 21.20
N LEU A 240 -2.48 -4.37 20.18
CA LEU A 240 -2.43 -5.81 20.37
C LEU A 240 -1.09 -6.24 21.00
N LEU A 241 0.03 -5.68 20.55
CA LEU A 241 1.35 -6.01 21.08
C LEU A 241 1.56 -5.50 22.51
N VAL A 242 1.10 -4.28 22.81
CA VAL A 242 1.12 -3.74 24.18
C VAL A 242 0.28 -4.62 25.10
N ALA A 243 -0.91 -5.04 24.64
CA ALA A 243 -1.76 -5.95 25.41
C ALA A 243 -1.09 -7.32 25.61
N GLN A 244 -0.42 -7.87 24.60
CA GLN A 244 0.32 -9.13 24.70
C GLN A 244 1.46 -9.03 25.71
N ALA A 245 2.27 -7.97 25.65
CA ALA A 245 3.37 -7.74 26.59
C ALA A 245 2.85 -7.60 28.04
N TYR A 246 1.77 -6.84 28.23
CA TYR A 246 1.13 -6.69 29.54
C TYR A 246 0.64 -8.04 30.10
N LEU A 247 -0.02 -8.86 29.27
CA LEU A 247 -0.52 -10.18 29.69
C LEU A 247 0.63 -11.14 30.04
N GLN A 248 1.72 -11.12 29.26
CA GLN A 248 2.93 -11.90 29.58
C GLN A 248 3.52 -11.50 30.94
N GLU A 249 3.59 -10.21 31.26
CA GLU A 249 4.04 -9.72 32.57
C GLU A 249 3.15 -10.21 33.72
N GLN A 250 1.84 -10.39 33.47
CA GLN A 250 0.90 -10.96 34.43
C GLN A 250 0.97 -12.50 34.53
N GLY A 251 1.90 -13.15 33.81
CA GLY A 251 2.03 -14.61 33.79
C GLY A 251 0.95 -15.32 32.99
N VAL A 252 0.18 -14.59 32.17
CA VAL A 252 -0.77 -15.18 31.23
C VAL A 252 -0.01 -15.62 30.00
N ASP A 253 -0.03 -16.92 29.69
CA ASP A 253 0.59 -17.44 28.48
C ASP A 253 -0.12 -16.85 27.24
N PRO A 254 0.55 -16.01 26.44
CA PRO A 254 -0.05 -15.41 25.24
C PRO A 254 -0.40 -16.45 24.18
N THR A 255 0.15 -17.68 24.28
CA THR A 255 -0.13 -18.77 23.34
C THR A 255 -1.49 -19.44 23.54
N LEU A 256 -2.20 -19.11 24.63
CA LEU A 256 -3.56 -19.60 24.90
C LEU A 256 -4.58 -19.20 23.81
N TRP A 257 -4.32 -18.12 23.07
CA TRP A 257 -5.20 -17.63 21.99
C TRP A 257 -4.60 -17.82 20.59
N THR A 258 -3.33 -18.22 20.50
CA THR A 258 -2.61 -18.42 19.23
C THR A 258 -2.32 -19.89 18.93
N SER A 259 -2.71 -20.80 19.83
CA SER A 259 -2.66 -22.23 19.57
C SER A 259 -3.54 -22.54 18.36
N PRO A 260 -3.08 -23.38 17.41
CA PRO A 260 -3.88 -23.73 16.25
C PRO A 260 -5.22 -24.25 16.72
N LEU A 261 -6.31 -23.65 16.23
CA LEU A 261 -7.65 -24.17 16.50
C LEU A 261 -7.67 -25.65 16.08
N PRO A 262 -8.21 -26.55 16.91
CA PRO A 262 -8.24 -27.97 16.60
C PRO A 262 -9.25 -28.19 15.47
N PHE A 263 -8.82 -28.02 14.23
CA PHE A 263 -9.55 -28.49 13.07
C PHE A 263 -9.02 -29.88 12.72
N PRO A 264 -9.90 -30.89 12.59
CA PRO A 264 -9.49 -32.21 12.13
C PRO A 264 -8.92 -32.14 10.71
N PRO A 265 -8.00 -33.05 10.35
CA PRO A 265 -7.32 -33.09 9.06
C PRO A 265 -8.27 -33.28 7.87
#